data_AF-B0CP91-F1
#
_entry.id   AF-B0CP91-F1
#
_cell.length_a   1.000
_cell.length_b   1.000
_cell.length_c   1.000
_cell.angle_alpha   90.00
_cell.angle_beta   90.00
_cell.angle_gamma   90.00
#
_symmetry.space_group_name_H-M   'P 1'
#
loop_
_entity.id
_entity.type
_entity.pdbx_description
1 polymer ?
#
loop_
_entity_poly.entity_id
_entity_poly.type
_entity_poly.pdbx_seq_one_letter_code
_entity_poly.pdbx_strand_id
1 'polypeptide(L)'
;MATETVSSSFTEIYDSLPYYDDDLQKFPELKEKVDREMARELVQPTSLHPNVPPPIQLFSNNPLLKAELQRVEASQPFPPLDSLRYQLPAPTSTPGTIQEWKEALDNAHAQLQHQRIRQNNLALLQTYGPNAWRIQNYLLEETKKQTEKAAEELVQLTVEVNRDRKNTQDRFGKQLTQLETRWTELISSVLQIEMANVALDAEINRLNQREAELAEL
;
A
#
# COMPACT_ATOMS: atom_id res chain seq x y z
N MET A 1 18.92 37.66 -11.95
CA MET A 1 17.51 37.80 -12.37
C MET A 1 17.00 36.39 -12.63
N ALA A 2 16.63 35.69 -11.56
CA ALA A 2 16.10 34.34 -11.64
C ALA A 2 14.60 34.48 -11.91
N THR A 3 14.16 34.04 -13.08
CA THR A 3 12.75 33.94 -13.41
C THR A 3 12.19 32.76 -12.62
N GLU A 4 11.58 33.05 -11.48
CA GLU A 4 10.66 32.13 -10.82
C GLU A 4 9.53 31.83 -11.80
N THR A 5 9.64 30.70 -12.50
CA THR A 5 8.51 30.10 -13.18
C THR A 5 7.54 29.67 -12.09
N VAL A 6 6.56 30.52 -11.79
CA VAL A 6 5.37 30.16 -11.04
C VAL A 6 4.74 29.01 -11.80
N SER A 7 5.05 27.78 -11.36
CA SER A 7 4.32 26.59 -11.74
C SER A 7 2.91 26.81 -11.23
N SER A 8 2.03 27.27 -12.13
CA SER A 8 0.60 27.17 -11.96
C SER A 8 0.30 25.67 -11.92
N SER A 9 0.40 25.09 -10.72
CA SER A 9 -0.14 23.78 -10.44
C SER A 9 -1.66 23.91 -10.56
N PHE A 10 -2.19 23.85 -11.78
CA PHE A 10 -3.54 23.38 -11.98
C PHE A 10 -3.59 22.06 -11.23
N THR A 11 -4.29 22.04 -10.10
CA THR A 11 -4.57 20.78 -9.43
C THR A 11 -5.39 20.02 -10.46
N GLU A 12 -4.78 19.04 -11.12
CA GLU A 12 -5.49 18.17 -12.04
C GLU A 12 -6.57 17.50 -11.20
N ILE A 13 -7.82 17.93 -11.39
CA ILE A 13 -8.96 17.38 -10.68
C ILE A 13 -9.31 16.08 -11.40
N TYR A 14 -8.79 14.98 -10.88
CA TYR A 14 -9.20 13.64 -11.28
C TYR A 14 -10.53 13.33 -10.60
N ASP A 15 -11.64 13.61 -11.28
CA ASP A 15 -12.98 13.28 -10.79
C ASP A 15 -13.42 11.91 -11.33
N SER A 16 -13.71 11.00 -10.41
CA SER A 16 -14.31 9.70 -10.69
C SER A 16 -15.21 9.34 -9.51
N LEU A 17 -16.37 8.72 -9.77
CA LEU A 17 -17.37 8.42 -8.74
C LEU A 17 -17.51 6.90 -8.51
N PRO A 18 -16.53 6.21 -7.90
CA PRO A 18 -16.57 4.75 -7.70
C PRO A 18 -17.84 4.16 -7.05
N TYR A 19 -18.52 4.91 -6.17
CA TYR A 19 -19.75 4.44 -5.52
C TYR A 19 -21.02 4.62 -6.37
N TYR A 20 -20.95 5.42 -7.43
CA TYR A 20 -22.08 5.69 -8.34
C TYR A 20 -21.87 5.01 -9.70
N ASP A 21 -20.64 5.02 -10.21
CA ASP A 21 -20.25 4.47 -11.51
C ASP A 21 -20.03 2.95 -11.41
N ASP A 22 -21.10 2.17 -11.55
CA ASP A 22 -21.07 0.70 -11.52
C ASP A 22 -20.61 0.05 -12.85
N ASP A 23 -20.21 0.83 -13.84
CA ASP A 23 -19.99 0.35 -15.22
C ASP A 23 -18.87 -0.67 -15.33
N LEU A 24 -17.78 -0.50 -14.56
CA LEU A 24 -16.69 -1.47 -14.49
C LEU A 24 -17.11 -2.79 -13.83
N GLN A 25 -18.10 -2.75 -12.92
CA GLN A 25 -18.65 -3.96 -12.30
C GLN A 25 -19.62 -4.68 -13.23
N LYS A 26 -20.45 -3.92 -13.97
CA LYS A 26 -21.42 -4.45 -14.93
C LYS A 26 -20.76 -5.01 -16.18
N PHE A 27 -19.68 -4.38 -16.65
CA PHE A 27 -19.01 -4.72 -17.90
C PHE A 27 -17.50 -4.93 -17.69
N PRO A 28 -17.07 -6.16 -17.34
CA PRO A 28 -15.65 -6.48 -17.14
C PRO A 28 -14.77 -6.19 -18.36
N GLU A 29 -15.34 -6.23 -19.57
CA GLU A 29 -14.65 -5.91 -20.82
C GLU A 29 -14.11 -4.46 -20.87
N LEU A 30 -14.75 -3.53 -20.15
CA LEU A 30 -14.30 -2.14 -20.09
C LEU A 30 -12.95 -2.04 -19.39
N LYS A 31 -12.73 -2.85 -18.33
CA LYS A 31 -11.46 -2.87 -17.63
C LYS A 31 -10.32 -3.32 -18.54
N GLU A 32 -10.53 -4.38 -19.31
CA GLU A 32 -9.51 -4.88 -20.26
C GLU A 32 -9.20 -3.83 -21.35
N LYS A 33 -10.22 -3.11 -21.84
CA LYS A 33 -10.01 -2.01 -22.79
C LYS A 33 -9.16 -0.90 -22.18
N VAL A 34 -9.46 -0.48 -20.95
CA VAL A 34 -8.70 0.55 -20.23
C VAL A 34 -7.25 0.09 -20.02
N ASP A 35 -7.04 -1.15 -19.57
CA ASP A 35 -5.69 -1.70 -19.37
C ASP A 35 -4.88 -1.73 -20.69
N ARG A 36 -5.53 -2.05 -21.81
CA ARG A 36 -4.90 -2.01 -23.14
C ARG A 36 -4.54 -0.61 -23.60
N GLU A 37 -5.41 0.38 -23.38
CA GLU A 37 -5.09 1.78 -23.72
C GLU A 37 -3.98 2.32 -22.81
N MET A 38 -4.01 2.01 -21.50
CA MET A 38 -2.91 2.34 -20.59
C MET A 38 -1.59 1.74 -21.07
N ALA A 39 -1.59 0.48 -21.52
CA ALA A 39 -0.38 -0.17 -22.03
C ALA A 39 0.16 0.44 -23.34
N ARG A 40 -0.71 1.08 -24.16
CA ARG A 40 -0.28 1.82 -25.35
C ARG A 40 0.38 3.15 -25.00
N GLU A 41 -0.19 3.85 -24.02
CA GLU A 41 0.30 5.16 -23.58
C GLU A 41 1.50 5.07 -22.62
N LEU A 42 1.68 3.92 -21.95
CA LEU A 42 2.82 3.71 -21.06
C LEU A 42 4.13 3.60 -21.86
N VAL A 43 4.79 4.73 -22.07
CA VAL A 43 6.21 4.75 -22.43
C VAL A 43 6.98 4.26 -21.20
N GLN A 44 7.63 3.10 -21.28
CA GLN A 44 8.43 2.59 -20.17
C GLN A 44 9.51 3.63 -19.80
N PRO A 45 9.45 4.23 -18.61
CA PRO A 45 10.44 5.23 -18.22
C PRO A 45 11.79 4.55 -18.07
N THR A 46 12.80 5.02 -18.81
CA THR A 46 14.17 4.49 -18.76
C THR A 46 14.88 4.82 -17.45
N SER A 47 14.39 5.83 -16.71
CA SER A 47 14.96 6.28 -15.44
C SER A 47 13.92 6.26 -14.33
N LEU A 48 14.36 5.95 -13.10
CA LEU A 48 13.54 6.09 -11.91
C LEU A 48 13.05 7.53 -11.75
N HIS A 49 11.82 7.68 -11.26
CA HIS A 49 11.22 8.99 -11.04
C HIS A 49 12.06 9.82 -10.05
N PRO A 50 12.21 11.15 -10.24
CA PRO A 50 13.06 12.01 -9.39
C PRO A 50 12.73 11.95 -7.89
N ASN A 51 11.48 11.64 -7.54
CA ASN A 51 11.02 11.49 -6.15
C ASN A 51 11.32 10.11 -5.54
N VAL A 52 11.88 9.17 -6.30
CA VAL A 52 12.30 7.87 -5.76
C VAL A 52 13.60 8.10 -4.99
N PRO A 53 13.61 7.89 -3.67
CA PRO A 53 14.84 8.02 -2.89
C PRO A 53 15.92 7.06 -3.43
N PRO A 54 17.20 7.44 -3.37
CA PRO A 54 18.28 6.53 -3.74
C PRO A 54 18.23 5.27 -2.86
N PRO A 55 18.75 4.13 -3.34
CA PRO A 55 18.75 2.89 -2.58
C PRO A 55 19.44 3.10 -1.23
N ILE A 56 18.74 2.71 -0.17
CA ILE A 56 19.21 2.89 1.21
C ILE A 56 20.40 1.97 1.44
N GLN A 57 21.55 2.54 1.81
CA GLN A 57 22.69 1.77 2.26
C GLN A 57 22.44 1.30 3.70
N LEU A 58 22.19 0.00 3.86
CA LEU A 58 21.97 -0.61 5.16
C LEU A 58 23.29 -0.71 5.94
N PHE A 59 23.21 -0.47 7.25
CA PHE A 59 24.31 -0.66 8.21
C PHE A 59 25.57 0.17 7.96
N SER A 60 25.47 1.37 7.38
CA SER A 60 26.61 2.28 7.16
C SER A 60 27.45 2.55 8.42
N ASN A 61 26.79 2.55 9.59
CA ASN A 61 27.45 2.82 10.88
C ASN A 61 28.03 1.57 11.56
N ASN A 62 27.73 0.36 11.07
CA ASN A 62 28.17 -0.88 11.70
C ASN A 62 28.86 -1.80 10.67
N PRO A 63 30.20 -1.81 10.64
CA PRO A 63 30.96 -2.58 9.65
C PRO A 63 30.76 -4.09 9.79
N LEU A 64 30.48 -4.60 11.00
CA LEU A 64 30.24 -6.03 11.23
C LEU A 64 28.95 -6.49 10.56
N LEU A 65 27.86 -5.73 10.75
CA LEU A 65 26.57 -6.03 10.11
C LEU A 65 26.63 -5.89 8.60
N LYS A 66 27.41 -4.91 8.10
CA LYS A 66 27.66 -4.75 6.67
C LYS A 66 28.40 -5.96 6.09
N ALA A 67 29.41 -6.48 6.78
CA ALA A 67 30.14 -7.67 6.35
C ALA A 67 29.25 -8.93 6.35
N GLU A 68 28.37 -9.09 7.34
CA GLU A 68 27.39 -10.19 7.36
C GLU A 68 26.38 -10.08 6.21
N LEU A 69 25.91 -8.88 5.90
CA LEU A 69 25.02 -8.67 4.76
C LEU A 69 25.71 -9.07 3.44
N GLN A 70 26.97 -8.66 3.25
CA GLN A 70 27.78 -9.06 2.09
C GLN A 70 28.00 -10.57 2.02
N ARG A 71 28.21 -11.23 3.16
CA ARG A 71 28.34 -12.70 3.24
C ARG A 71 27.06 -13.40 2.81
N VAL A 72 25.91 -12.88 3.26
CA VAL A 72 24.57 -13.39 2.88
C VAL A 72 24.29 -13.15 1.40
N GLU A 73 24.61 -11.97 0.86
CA GLU A 73 24.53 -11.68 -0.58
C GLU A 73 25.40 -12.65 -1.40
N ALA A 74 26.61 -12.94 -0.91
CA ALA A 74 27.50 -13.94 -1.50
C ALA A 74 27.05 -15.40 -1.26
N SER A 75 25.90 -15.62 -0.62
CA SER A 75 25.35 -16.95 -0.27
C SER A 75 26.34 -17.86 0.46
N GLN A 76 27.27 -17.29 1.23
CA GLN A 76 28.22 -18.08 2.00
C GLN A 76 27.54 -18.60 3.28
N PRO A 77 27.72 -19.88 3.64
CA PRO A 77 27.17 -20.42 4.89
C PRO A 77 27.85 -19.78 6.12
N PHE A 78 27.15 -19.75 7.25
CA PHE A 78 27.71 -19.23 8.50
C PHE A 78 28.72 -20.24 9.07
N PRO A 79 29.86 -19.80 9.63
CA PRO A 79 30.81 -20.72 10.26
C PRO A 79 30.12 -21.51 11.39
N PRO A 80 30.40 -22.81 11.54
CA PRO A 80 29.80 -23.60 12.60
C PRO A 80 30.13 -23.00 13.96
N LEU A 81 29.13 -22.93 14.84
CA LEU A 81 29.33 -22.49 16.22
C LEU A 81 30.23 -23.49 16.94
N ASP A 82 31.20 -22.97 17.69
CA ASP A 82 32.05 -23.80 18.53
C ASP A 82 31.23 -24.45 19.66
N SER A 83 31.03 -25.76 19.54
CA SER A 83 30.31 -26.58 20.52
C SER A 83 31.23 -27.19 21.58
N LEU A 84 32.56 -27.14 21.38
CA LEU A 84 33.54 -27.75 22.29
C LEU A 84 33.58 -27.02 23.64
N ARG A 85 33.28 -25.72 23.64
CA ARG A 85 33.18 -24.90 24.86
C ARG A 85 32.14 -25.41 25.87
N TYR A 86 31.10 -26.10 25.40
CA TYR A 86 30.02 -26.62 26.26
C TYR A 86 30.17 -28.11 26.59
N GLN A 87 31.23 -28.74 26.09
CA GLN A 87 31.54 -30.15 26.33
C GLN A 87 32.82 -30.25 27.17
N LEU A 88 33.02 -31.37 27.87
CA LEU A 88 34.28 -31.71 28.54
C LEU A 88 35.03 -32.74 27.67
N PRO A 89 35.60 -32.36 26.51
CA PRO A 89 36.35 -33.31 25.72
C PRO A 89 37.62 -33.73 26.47
N ALA A 90 37.93 -35.02 26.43
CA ALA A 90 39.25 -35.51 26.82
C ALA A 90 40.29 -35.02 25.79
N PRO A 91 41.57 -34.85 26.19
CA PRO A 91 42.63 -34.51 25.25
C PRO A 91 42.71 -35.55 24.13
N THR A 92 42.83 -35.08 22.89
CA THR A 92 42.69 -35.90 21.69
C THR A 92 43.93 -36.74 21.37
N SER A 93 45.10 -36.35 21.88
CA SER A 93 46.37 -37.04 21.63
C SER A 93 46.68 -38.12 22.68
N THR A 94 47.22 -39.27 22.26
CA THR A 94 47.74 -40.34 23.15
C THR A 94 49.23 -40.59 22.88
N PRO A 95 50.16 -40.22 23.79
CA PRO A 95 49.97 -39.52 25.06
C PRO A 95 49.68 -38.02 24.87
N GLY A 96 48.76 -37.48 25.68
CA GLY A 96 48.32 -36.08 25.56
C GLY A 96 49.42 -35.09 25.91
N THR A 97 49.48 -33.98 25.18
CA THR A 97 50.45 -32.91 25.45
C THR A 97 50.07 -32.17 26.73
N ILE A 98 51.05 -31.69 27.51
CA ILE A 98 50.81 -30.92 28.75
C ILE A 98 49.87 -29.71 28.50
N GLN A 99 49.98 -29.10 27.32
CA GLN A 99 49.15 -27.97 26.91
C GLN A 99 47.68 -28.35 26.70
N GLU A 100 47.39 -29.48 26.05
CA GLU A 100 46.02 -29.98 25.85
C GLU A 100 45.35 -30.31 27.19
N TRP A 101 46.11 -30.87 28.15
CA TRP A 101 45.63 -31.12 29.51
C TRP A 101 45.31 -29.84 30.27
N LYS A 102 46.13 -28.78 30.11
CA LYS A 102 45.88 -27.48 30.73
C LYS A 102 44.62 -26.83 30.17
N GLU A 103 44.43 -26.87 28.85
CA GLU A 103 43.24 -26.33 28.18
C GLU A 103 41.97 -27.08 28.59
N ALA A 104 42.04 -28.42 28.69
CA ALA A 104 40.92 -29.22 29.19
C ALA A 104 40.57 -28.89 30.65
N LEU A 105 41.57 -28.66 31.50
CA LEU A 105 41.38 -28.26 32.89
C LEU A 105 40.76 -26.85 33.02
N ASP A 106 41.25 -25.90 32.23
CA ASP A 106 40.73 -24.53 32.21
C ASP A 106 39.28 -24.50 31.71
N ASN A 107 38.93 -25.30 30.69
CA ASN A 107 37.54 -25.49 30.25
C ASN A 107 36.68 -26.11 31.36
N ALA A 108 37.16 -27.14 32.06
CA ALA A 108 36.43 -27.75 33.17
C ALA A 108 36.17 -26.78 34.32
N HIS A 109 37.15 -25.94 34.68
CA HIS A 109 36.97 -24.87 35.67
C HIS A 109 35.94 -23.83 35.21
N ALA A 110 36.01 -23.38 33.95
CA ALA A 110 35.04 -22.44 33.40
C ALA A 110 33.61 -23.02 33.45
N GLN A 111 33.44 -24.29 33.09
CA GLN A 111 32.13 -24.95 33.13
C GLN A 111 31.60 -25.11 34.55
N LEU A 112 32.46 -25.45 35.52
CA LEU A 112 32.04 -25.50 36.93
C LEU A 112 31.49 -24.15 37.39
N GLN A 113 32.15 -23.04 37.05
CA GLN A 113 31.66 -21.70 37.39
C GLN A 113 30.35 -21.39 36.66
N HIS A 114 30.23 -21.73 35.37
CA HIS A 114 28.96 -21.58 34.64
C HIS A 114 27.82 -22.36 35.28
N GLN A 115 28.05 -23.60 35.75
CA GLN A 115 27.02 -24.38 36.45
C GLN A 115 26.62 -23.73 37.78
N ARG A 116 27.57 -23.18 38.55
CA ARG A 116 27.27 -22.43 39.78
C ARG A 116 26.41 -21.20 39.50
N ILE A 117 26.75 -20.41 38.48
CA ILE A 117 25.95 -19.26 38.06
C ILE A 117 24.55 -19.71 37.62
N ARG A 118 24.47 -20.80 36.84
CA ARG A 118 23.19 -21.36 36.40
C ARG A 118 22.32 -21.78 37.57
N GLN A 119 22.88 -22.45 38.58
CA GLN A 119 22.14 -22.82 39.79
C GLN A 119 21.60 -21.60 40.53
N ASN A 120 22.41 -20.55 40.69
CA ASN A 120 21.96 -19.29 41.28
C ASN A 120 20.84 -18.63 40.48
N ASN A 121 20.98 -18.57 39.16
CA ASN A 121 19.96 -18.02 38.27
C ASN A 121 18.66 -18.84 38.30
N LEU A 122 18.76 -20.17 38.39
CA LEU A 122 17.59 -21.05 38.52
C LEU A 122 16.89 -20.85 39.87
N ALA A 123 17.63 -20.67 40.97
CA ALA A 123 17.06 -20.38 42.27
C ALA A 123 16.29 -19.04 42.27
N LEU A 124 16.87 -18.01 41.63
CA LEU A 124 16.19 -16.72 41.43
C LEU A 124 14.95 -16.86 40.54
N LEU A 125 15.04 -17.61 39.45
CA LEU A 125 13.91 -17.85 38.54
C LEU A 125 12.79 -18.63 39.22
N GLN A 126 13.10 -19.64 40.04
CA GLN A 126 12.09 -20.38 40.80
C GLN A 126 11.38 -19.49 41.82
N THR A 127 12.11 -18.56 42.43
CA THR A 127 11.58 -17.67 43.47
C THR A 127 10.74 -16.53 42.88
N TYR A 128 11.22 -15.87 41.83
CA TYR A 128 10.61 -14.65 41.29
C TYR A 128 9.93 -14.83 39.93
N GLY A 129 10.30 -15.87 39.18
CA GLY A 129 9.81 -16.12 37.84
C GLY A 129 8.28 -16.17 37.74
N PRO A 130 7.58 -17.00 38.53
CA PRO A 130 6.12 -17.10 38.44
C PRO A 130 5.41 -15.75 38.62
N ASN A 131 5.89 -14.91 39.55
CA ASN A 131 5.30 -13.59 39.81
C ASN A 131 5.64 -12.60 38.70
N ALA A 132 6.89 -12.57 38.22
CA ALA A 132 7.31 -11.71 37.12
C ALA A 132 6.53 -12.03 35.83
N TRP A 133 6.33 -13.31 35.51
CA TRP A 133 5.55 -13.75 34.36
C TRP A 133 4.08 -13.32 34.45
N ARG A 134 3.47 -13.37 35.64
CA ARG A 134 2.09 -12.91 35.84
C ARG A 134 1.95 -11.40 35.63
N ILE A 135 2.90 -10.62 36.13
CA ILE A 135 2.94 -9.16 35.91
C ILE A 135 3.11 -8.87 34.41
N GLN A 136 4.05 -9.55 33.76
CA GLN A 136 4.27 -9.38 32.33
C GLN A 136 3.02 -9.73 31.50
N ASN A 137 2.34 -10.82 31.84
CA ASN A 137 1.08 -11.19 31.18
C ASN A 137 0.01 -10.11 31.37
N TYR A 138 -0.14 -9.56 32.58
CA TYR A 138 -1.07 -8.46 32.82
C TYR A 138 -0.75 -7.21 31.98
N LEU A 139 0.53 -6.83 31.89
CA LEU A 139 0.97 -5.71 31.05
C LEU A 139 0.75 -5.98 29.56
N LEU A 140 0.97 -7.22 29.11
CA LEU A 140 0.71 -7.63 27.73
C LEU A 140 -0.78 -7.61 27.41
N GLU A 141 -1.63 -8.05 28.32
CA GLU A 141 -3.09 -7.97 28.16
C GLU A 141 -3.56 -6.53 28.04
N GLU A 142 -3.01 -5.61 28.84
CA GLU A 142 -3.34 -4.19 28.73
C GLU A 142 -2.85 -3.58 27.41
N THR A 143 -1.62 -3.88 27.02
CA THR A 143 -1.05 -3.43 25.72
C THR A 143 -1.88 -3.94 24.55
N LYS A 144 -2.32 -5.21 24.63
CA LYS A 144 -3.22 -5.82 23.64
C LYS A 144 -4.53 -5.04 23.55
N LYS A 145 -5.21 -4.78 24.68
CA LYS A 145 -6.46 -4.01 24.71
C LYS A 145 -6.32 -2.63 24.11
N GLN A 146 -5.23 -1.92 24.42
CA GLN A 146 -4.96 -0.59 23.86
C GLN A 146 -4.76 -0.64 22.35
N THR A 147 -4.05 -1.66 21.86
CA THR A 147 -3.81 -1.86 20.43
C THR A 147 -5.09 -2.23 19.69
N GLU A 148 -5.92 -3.12 20.25
CA GLU A 148 -7.23 -3.50 19.70
C GLU A 148 -8.15 -2.27 19.63
N LYS A 149 -8.20 -1.47 20.70
CA LYS A 149 -8.98 -0.22 20.70
C LYS A 149 -8.53 0.77 19.62
N ALA A 150 -7.22 0.99 19.48
CA ALA A 150 -6.69 1.87 18.43
C ALA A 150 -7.01 1.34 17.03
N ALA A 151 -6.98 0.02 16.81
CA ALA A 151 -7.37 -0.58 15.55
C ALA A 151 -8.88 -0.38 15.26
N GLU A 152 -9.74 -0.57 16.26
CA GLU A 152 -11.18 -0.32 16.16
C GLU A 152 -11.48 1.14 15.82
N GLU A 153 -10.81 2.09 16.48
CA GLU A 153 -10.93 3.53 16.20
C GLU A 153 -10.54 3.86 14.74
N LEU A 154 -9.44 3.29 14.23
CA LEU A 154 -9.03 3.48 12.84
C LEU A 154 -10.02 2.87 11.83
N VAL A 155 -10.61 1.72 12.16
CA VAL A 155 -11.65 1.10 11.33
C VAL A 155 -12.89 1.99 11.31
N GLN A 156 -13.31 2.53 12.45
CA GLN A 156 -14.44 3.46 12.54
C GLN A 156 -14.21 4.72 11.72
N LEU A 157 -13.02 5.32 11.83
CA LEU A 157 -12.64 6.49 11.02
C LEU A 157 -12.67 6.17 9.52
N THR A 158 -12.19 5.00 9.13
CA THR A 158 -12.23 4.54 7.72
C THR A 158 -13.68 4.39 7.23
N VAL A 159 -14.55 3.82 8.07
CA VAL A 159 -15.98 3.67 7.74
C VAL A 159 -16.68 5.02 7.63
N GLU A 160 -16.38 5.96 8.52
CA GLU A 160 -16.92 7.32 8.48
C GLU A 160 -16.50 8.05 7.21
N VAL A 161 -15.21 8.04 6.87
CA VAL A 161 -14.69 8.63 5.64
C VAL A 161 -15.33 7.99 4.41
N ASN A 162 -15.46 6.66 4.37
CA ASN A 162 -16.10 5.97 3.25
C ASN A 162 -17.60 6.30 3.16
N ARG A 163 -18.29 6.45 4.30
CA ARG A 163 -19.69 6.87 4.34
C ARG A 163 -19.86 8.28 3.79
N ASP A 164 -19.02 9.22 4.18
CA ASP A 164 -19.07 10.60 3.69
C ASP A 164 -18.72 10.70 2.21
N ARG A 165 -17.72 9.92 1.75
CA ARG A 165 -17.40 9.77 0.33
C ARG A 165 -18.60 9.25 -0.45
N LYS A 166 -19.23 8.18 0.02
CA LYS A 166 -20.42 7.61 -0.63
C LYS A 166 -21.55 8.62 -0.71
N ASN A 167 -21.88 9.31 0.38
CA ASN A 167 -22.96 10.32 0.39
C ASN A 167 -22.68 11.47 -0.59
N THR A 168 -21.42 11.90 -0.68
CA THR A 168 -20.99 12.97 -1.58
C THR A 168 -21.08 12.54 -3.04
N GLN A 169 -20.56 11.34 -3.35
CA GLN A 169 -20.62 10.78 -4.70
C GLN A 169 -22.06 10.49 -5.14
N ASP A 170 -22.91 9.92 -4.28
CA ASP A 170 -24.32 9.69 -4.57
C ASP A 170 -25.07 11.01 -4.85
N ARG A 171 -24.72 12.09 -4.13
CA ARG A 171 -25.31 13.41 -4.36
C ARG A 171 -24.90 13.97 -5.72
N PHE A 172 -23.60 13.95 -6.05
CA PHE A 172 -23.10 14.47 -7.32
C PHE A 172 -23.52 13.62 -8.50
N GLY A 173 -23.52 12.30 -8.38
CA GLY A 173 -24.03 11.38 -9.40
C GLY A 173 -25.49 11.64 -9.74
N LYS A 174 -26.35 11.84 -8.73
CA LYS A 174 -27.76 12.23 -8.96
C LYS A 174 -27.89 13.59 -9.67
N GLN A 175 -27.05 14.56 -9.31
CA GLN A 175 -27.04 15.86 -10.00
C GLN A 175 -26.61 15.70 -11.46
N LEU A 176 -25.61 14.86 -11.73
CA LEU A 176 -25.14 14.58 -13.08
C LEU A 176 -26.23 13.93 -13.94
N THR A 177 -26.92 12.91 -13.42
CA THR A 177 -28.04 12.27 -14.14
C THR A 177 -29.22 13.23 -14.38
N GLN A 178 -29.49 14.15 -13.44
CA GLN A 178 -30.50 15.21 -13.65
C GLN A 178 -30.09 16.16 -14.78
N LEU A 179 -28.82 16.58 -14.79
CA LEU A 179 -28.27 17.44 -15.85
C LEU A 179 -28.27 16.74 -17.21
N GLU A 180 -27.92 15.47 -17.26
CA GLU A 180 -27.94 14.64 -18.48
C GLU A 180 -29.36 14.46 -19.03
N THR A 181 -30.33 14.21 -18.14
CA THR A 181 -31.75 14.12 -18.53
C THR A 181 -32.23 15.44 -19.11
N ARG A 182 -31.99 16.55 -18.42
CA ARG A 182 -32.34 17.90 -18.89
C ARG A 182 -31.65 18.22 -20.22
N TRP A 183 -30.39 17.84 -20.37
CA TRP A 183 -29.64 18.04 -21.60
C TRP A 183 -30.27 17.27 -22.77
N THR A 184 -30.64 16.00 -22.55
CA THR A 184 -31.32 15.16 -23.54
C THR A 184 -32.69 15.73 -23.92
N GLU A 185 -33.47 16.19 -22.94
CA GLU A 185 -34.75 16.87 -23.15
C GLU A 185 -34.59 18.15 -23.97
N LEU A 186 -33.59 18.97 -23.67
CA LEU A 186 -33.29 20.20 -24.42
C LEU A 186 -32.91 19.89 -25.86
N ILE A 187 -32.06 18.88 -26.10
CA ILE A 187 -31.70 18.46 -27.46
C ILE A 187 -32.93 17.96 -28.21
N SER A 188 -33.76 17.13 -27.58
CA SER A 188 -35.01 16.63 -28.17
C SER A 188 -35.96 17.79 -28.51
N SER A 189 -36.10 18.76 -27.61
CA SER A 189 -36.93 19.95 -27.82
C SER A 189 -36.41 20.82 -28.97
N VAL A 190 -35.10 21.06 -29.04
CA VAL A 190 -34.48 21.79 -30.16
C VAL A 190 -34.73 21.05 -31.47
N LEU A 191 -34.52 19.73 -31.50
CA LEU A 191 -34.78 18.92 -32.69
C LEU A 191 -36.25 18.98 -33.13
N GLN A 192 -37.19 18.91 -32.17
CA GLN A 192 -38.63 19.04 -32.46
C GLN A 192 -38.98 20.41 -33.03
N ILE A 193 -38.38 21.49 -32.51
CA ILE A 193 -38.59 22.85 -33.03
C ILE A 193 -38.03 22.97 -34.45
N GLU A 194 -36.81 22.48 -34.69
CA GLU A 194 -36.20 22.49 -36.03
C GLU A 194 -37.05 21.69 -37.04
N MET A 195 -37.57 20.52 -36.65
CA MET A 195 -38.48 19.74 -37.50
C MET A 195 -39.80 20.48 -37.78
N ALA A 196 -40.37 21.16 -36.78
CA ALA A 196 -41.58 21.94 -36.94
C ALA A 196 -41.37 23.15 -37.87
N ASN A 197 -40.23 23.85 -37.75
CA ASN A 197 -39.86 24.95 -38.63
C ASN A 197 -39.75 24.48 -40.08
N VAL A 198 -39.05 23.36 -40.33
CA VAL A 198 -38.93 22.79 -41.68
C VAL A 198 -40.30 22.41 -42.27
N ALA A 199 -41.19 21.86 -41.45
CA ALA A 199 -42.56 21.53 -41.89
C ALA A 199 -43.38 22.78 -42.21
N LEU A 200 -43.27 23.84 -41.40
CA LEU A 200 -43.93 25.12 -41.63
C LEU A 200 -43.38 25.82 -42.88
N ASP A 201 -42.07 25.82 -43.09
CA ASP A 201 -41.44 26.36 -44.29
C ASP A 201 -41.92 25.62 -45.55
N ALA A 202 -42.07 24.30 -45.49
CA ALA A 202 -42.64 23.52 -46.59
C ALA A 202 -44.10 23.91 -46.89
N GLU A 203 -44.92 24.15 -45.85
CA GLU A 203 -46.31 24.57 -46.01
C GLU A 203 -46.43 26.01 -46.53
N ILE A 204 -45.60 26.93 -46.03
CA ILE A 204 -45.52 28.32 -46.53
C ILE A 204 -45.13 28.31 -48.02
N ASN A 205 -44.16 27.49 -48.42
CA ASN A 205 -43.78 27.37 -49.83
C ASN A 205 -44.94 26.84 -50.70
N ARG A 206 -45.74 25.89 -50.22
CA ARG A 206 -46.94 25.41 -50.93
C ARG A 206 -48.00 26.50 -51.05
N LEU A 207 -48.26 27.25 -49.98
CA LEU A 207 -49.21 28.36 -49.99
C LEU A 207 -48.77 29.47 -50.96
N ASN A 208 -47.48 29.84 -50.93
CA ASN A 208 -46.91 30.82 -51.86
C ASN A 208 -47.03 30.37 -53.33
N GLN A 209 -46.79 29.09 -53.63
CA GLN A 209 -47.01 28.53 -54.97
C GLN A 209 -48.47 28.67 -55.39
N ARG A 210 -49.41 28.38 -54.50
CA ARG A 210 -50.85 28.47 -54.78
C ARG A 210 -51.34 29.91 -54.93
N GLU A 211 -50.80 30.85 -54.16
CA GLU A 211 -51.06 32.29 -54.37
C GLU A 211 -50.53 32.76 -55.72
N ALA A 212 -49.34 32.33 -56.13
CA ALA A 212 -48.79 32.65 -57.45
C ALA A 212 -49.68 32.11 -58.59
N GLU A 213 -50.15 30.86 -58.47
CA GLU A 213 -51.09 30.25 -59.43
C GLU A 213 -52.42 31.04 -59.52
N LEU A 214 -52.93 31.52 -58.39
CA LEU A 214 -54.18 32.30 -58.35
C LEU A 214 -53.99 33.75 -58.84
N ALA A 215 -52.79 34.31 -58.72
CA ALA A 215 -52.48 35.66 -59.20
C ALA A 215 -52.23 35.71 -60.72
N GLU A 216 -51.90 34.58 -61.35
CA GLU A 216 -51.77 34.43 -62.81
C GLU A 216 -53.11 34.17 -63.53
N LEU A 217 -54.21 33.96 -62.79
CA LEU A 217 -55.59 33.82 -63.26
C LEU A 217 -56.33 35.16 -63.31
#